data_AF-A0AAN9E2N5-F1
#
_entry.id   AF-A0AAN9E2N5-F1
#
_cell.length_a   1.000
_cell.length_b   1.000
_cell.length_c   1.000
_cell.angle_alpha   90.00
_cell.angle_beta   90.00
_cell.angle_gamma   90.00
#
_symmetry.space_group_name_H-M   'P 1'
#
loop_
_entity.id
_entity.type
_entity.pdbx_description
1 polymer ?
#
loop_
_entity_poly.entity_id
_entity_poly.type
_entity_poly.pdbx_seq_one_letter_code
_entity_poly.pdbx_strand_id
1 'polypeptide(L)'
;MWSPHVVPKPTDWGPLVDVVGYCFLDLGSKYQPRKDIVRWIEKGPKPLYFGFGSMVYKKMTKHYKQMQAIQEQVNSVKTVENKLKALKTKLSDEEVLEQSLGAKLVDRQSKVEQMEESRKQVEKECNVMREEATKHLQIVKLEVESKGDAMEARQRNVDESVLAEHIFGDHVGALSMSEPNAGSDAVSMKCKADRVDGGYILNGNKMWCTNGPVAQTDTQHCYHGQ
;
A
#
# COMPACT_ATOMS: atom_id res chain seq x y z
N MET A 1 -31.94 -39.19 66.12
CA MET A 1 -30.57 -39.47 66.60
C MET A 1 -29.63 -39.12 65.44
N TRP A 2 -28.84 -38.05 65.55
CA TRP A 2 -27.85 -37.63 64.55
C TRP A 2 -26.53 -37.33 65.27
N SER A 3 -25.40 -37.56 64.59
CA SER A 3 -24.11 -36.99 64.98
C SER A 3 -23.88 -35.71 64.15
N PRO A 4 -23.85 -34.52 64.76
CA PRO A 4 -23.70 -33.22 64.06
C PRO A 4 -22.38 -33.01 63.30
N HIS A 5 -21.49 -34.00 63.24
CA HIS A 5 -20.07 -33.77 62.96
C HIS A 5 -19.55 -34.31 61.62
N VAL A 6 -20.36 -35.07 60.85
CA VAL A 6 -19.82 -35.84 59.71
C VAL A 6 -20.12 -35.19 58.35
N VAL A 7 -21.36 -34.76 58.06
CA VAL A 7 -21.71 -34.00 56.84
C VAL A 7 -22.93 -33.13 57.12
N PRO A 8 -22.87 -31.79 57.04
CA PRO A 8 -24.07 -30.95 57.19
C PRO A 8 -24.96 -31.03 55.95
N LYS A 9 -26.28 -30.87 56.13
CA LYS A 9 -27.26 -30.83 55.02
C LYS A 9 -26.96 -29.62 54.11
N PRO A 10 -26.84 -29.81 52.78
CA PRO A 10 -26.74 -28.70 51.83
C PRO A 10 -27.96 -27.77 51.90
N THR A 11 -27.72 -26.47 51.79
CA THR A 11 -28.73 -25.43 52.04
C THR A 11 -29.83 -25.37 50.98
N ASP A 12 -29.64 -26.02 49.84
CA ASP A 12 -30.52 -26.01 48.67
C ASP A 12 -31.53 -27.17 48.62
N TRP A 13 -31.49 -28.12 49.57
CA TRP A 13 -32.28 -29.37 49.50
C TRP A 13 -33.73 -29.26 50.00
N GLY A 14 -34.20 -28.08 50.38
CA GLY A 14 -35.58 -27.83 50.79
C GLY A 14 -36.03 -28.58 52.08
N PRO A 15 -37.25 -28.32 52.59
CA PRO A 15 -37.70 -28.85 53.87
C PRO A 15 -38.24 -30.30 53.81
N LEU A 16 -38.45 -30.86 52.62
CA LEU A 16 -39.05 -32.18 52.43
C LEU A 16 -38.02 -33.32 52.25
N VAL A 17 -36.72 -32.99 52.22
CA VAL A 17 -35.64 -33.97 52.05
C VAL A 17 -34.86 -34.10 53.36
N ASP A 18 -34.87 -35.30 53.95
CA ASP A 18 -34.06 -35.63 55.11
C ASP A 18 -32.87 -36.51 54.72
N VAL A 19 -31.72 -36.25 55.35
CA VAL A 19 -30.51 -37.07 55.19
C VAL A 19 -30.44 -38.05 56.36
N VAL A 20 -30.68 -39.33 56.08
CA VAL A 20 -30.64 -40.42 57.07
C VAL A 20 -29.30 -41.14 57.00
N GLY A 21 -28.63 -41.31 58.15
CA GLY A 21 -27.36 -42.02 58.26
C GLY A 21 -27.50 -43.56 58.28
N TYR A 22 -26.38 -44.27 58.47
CA TYR A 22 -26.37 -45.72 58.63
C TYR A 22 -26.87 -46.13 60.02
N CYS A 23 -27.77 -47.11 60.09
CA CYS A 23 -28.15 -47.77 61.33
C CYS A 23 -27.43 -49.11 61.43
N PHE A 24 -26.54 -49.25 62.43
CA PHE A 24 -26.03 -50.55 62.85
C PHE A 24 -26.87 -51.01 64.03
N LEU A 25 -27.56 -52.14 63.88
CA LEU A 25 -28.26 -52.78 64.99
C LEU A 25 -27.26 -53.62 65.78
N ASP A 26 -27.39 -53.62 67.12
CA ASP A 26 -26.72 -54.62 67.95
C ASP A 26 -27.18 -56.00 67.50
N LEU A 27 -26.25 -56.77 66.93
CA LEU A 27 -26.50 -58.14 66.49
C LEU A 27 -26.92 -58.96 67.71
N GLY A 28 -28.24 -59.16 67.86
CA GLY A 28 -28.82 -59.87 68.99
C GLY A 28 -28.28 -61.29 69.09
N SER A 29 -27.23 -61.50 69.89
CA SER A 29 -26.57 -62.79 70.11
C SER A 29 -27.36 -63.73 71.03
N LYS A 30 -28.56 -63.33 71.48
CA LYS A 30 -29.41 -64.05 72.45
C LYS A 30 -30.78 -64.45 71.88
N TYR A 31 -30.97 -64.44 70.57
CA TYR A 31 -32.22 -64.91 69.99
C TYR A 31 -32.32 -66.45 70.11
N GLN A 32 -33.27 -66.92 70.93
CA GLN A 32 -33.66 -68.32 70.98
C GLN A 32 -35.02 -68.46 70.29
N PRO A 33 -35.11 -69.17 69.15
CA PRO A 33 -36.37 -69.39 68.46
C PRO A 33 -37.35 -70.16 69.36
N ARG A 34 -38.64 -69.85 69.24
CA ARG A 34 -39.69 -70.58 69.97
C ARG A 34 -39.66 -72.06 69.59
N LYS A 35 -39.91 -72.92 70.59
CA LYS A 35 -39.75 -74.39 70.48
C LYS A 35 -40.60 -75.01 69.38
N ASP A 36 -41.75 -74.41 69.06
CA ASP A 36 -42.63 -74.82 67.96
C ASP A 36 -41.97 -74.66 66.58
N ILE A 37 -41.27 -73.56 66.34
CA ILE A 37 -40.54 -73.29 65.09
C ILE A 37 -39.36 -74.26 64.94
N VAL A 38 -38.61 -74.51 66.01
CA VAL A 38 -37.51 -75.48 66.00
C VAL A 38 -38.03 -76.88 65.63
N ARG A 39 -39.12 -77.30 66.28
CA ARG A 39 -39.76 -78.60 66.01
C ARG A 39 -40.29 -78.70 64.58
N TRP A 40 -40.76 -77.60 64.01
CA TRP A 40 -41.20 -77.54 62.62
C TRP A 40 -40.03 -77.67 61.62
N ILE A 41 -38.91 -76.99 61.88
CA ILE A 41 -37.70 -77.07 61.05
C ILE A 41 -37.09 -78.48 61.10
N GLU A 42 -37.05 -79.12 62.27
CA GLU A 42 -36.46 -80.46 62.44
C GLU A 42 -37.33 -81.59 61.86
N LYS A 43 -38.65 -81.39 61.76
CA LYS A 43 -39.59 -82.40 61.27
C LYS A 43 -39.60 -82.53 59.73
N GLY A 44 -39.06 -81.54 59.02
CA GLY A 44 -39.04 -81.49 57.55
C GLY A 44 -37.64 -81.55 56.95
N PRO A 45 -37.53 -81.68 55.61
CA PRO A 45 -36.25 -81.51 54.92
C PRO A 45 -35.70 -80.10 55.16
N LYS A 46 -34.36 -79.97 55.21
CA LYS A 46 -33.67 -78.69 55.51
C LYS A 46 -34.27 -77.55 54.69
N PRO A 47 -34.78 -76.47 55.32
CA PRO A 47 -35.43 -75.40 54.59
C PRO A 47 -34.44 -74.65 53.71
N LEU A 48 -34.91 -74.25 52.52
CA LEU A 48 -34.15 -73.44 51.59
C LEU A 48 -34.26 -71.96 52.01
N TYR A 49 -33.14 -71.36 52.40
CA TYR A 49 -33.09 -69.97 52.83
C TYR A 49 -32.79 -69.04 51.64
N PHE A 50 -33.63 -68.04 51.43
CA PHE A 50 -33.39 -66.95 50.47
C PHE A 50 -33.09 -65.67 51.24
N GLY A 51 -31.80 -65.37 51.40
CA GLY A 51 -31.34 -64.08 51.90
C GLY A 51 -31.21 -63.09 50.75
N PHE A 52 -31.89 -61.93 50.82
CA PHE A 52 -31.59 -60.81 49.93
C PHE A 52 -30.40 -60.03 50.50
N GLY A 53 -29.19 -60.47 50.13
CA GLY A 53 -27.92 -59.79 50.41
C GLY A 53 -27.02 -59.83 49.17
N SER A 54 -26.34 -58.74 48.87
CA SER A 54 -25.56 -58.51 47.64
C SER A 54 -24.53 -59.62 47.37
N MET A 55 -24.74 -60.41 46.30
CA MET A 55 -23.73 -61.31 45.73
C MET A 55 -22.88 -60.58 44.69
N VAL A 56 -21.55 -60.64 44.83
CA VAL A 56 -20.60 -60.17 43.81
C VAL A 56 -20.41 -61.30 42.78
N TYR A 57 -21.07 -61.21 41.63
CA TYR A 57 -21.15 -62.28 40.63
C TYR A 57 -20.17 -62.06 39.46
N LYS A 58 -19.31 -63.04 39.12
CA LYS A 58 -18.27 -62.95 38.06
C LYS A 58 -18.78 -62.55 36.67
N LYS A 59 -20.07 -62.76 36.33
CA LYS A 59 -20.67 -62.30 35.05
C LYS A 59 -20.84 -60.78 34.98
N MET A 60 -20.96 -60.07 36.11
CA MET A 60 -21.14 -58.60 36.13
C MET A 60 -19.85 -57.86 35.73
N THR A 61 -18.68 -58.43 36.02
CA THR A 61 -17.37 -57.83 35.70
C THR A 61 -17.14 -57.73 34.18
N LYS A 62 -17.66 -58.69 33.40
CA LYS A 62 -17.58 -58.67 31.93
C LYS A 62 -18.42 -57.54 31.34
N HIS A 63 -19.66 -57.39 31.82
CA HIS A 63 -20.57 -56.32 31.38
C HIS A 63 -20.03 -54.93 31.76
N TYR A 64 -19.43 -54.79 32.94
CA TYR A 64 -18.81 -53.53 33.36
C TYR A 64 -17.66 -53.11 32.43
N LYS A 65 -16.76 -54.04 32.07
CA LYS A 65 -15.68 -53.77 31.10
C LYS A 65 -16.21 -53.40 29.72
N GLN A 66 -17.27 -54.07 29.26
CA GLN A 66 -17.93 -53.71 27.99
C GLN A 66 -18.54 -52.31 28.06
N MET A 67 -19.18 -51.94 29.18
CA MET A 67 -19.75 -50.61 29.38
C MET A 67 -18.67 -49.51 29.42
N GLN A 68 -17.51 -49.77 30.03
CA GLN A 68 -16.37 -48.85 29.99
C GLN A 68 -15.82 -48.67 28.56
N ALA A 69 -15.64 -49.76 27.82
CA ALA A 69 -15.19 -49.70 26.43
C ALA A 69 -16.18 -48.92 25.54
N ILE A 70 -17.48 -49.12 25.74
CA ILE A 70 -18.52 -48.34 25.06
C ILE A 70 -18.43 -46.86 25.45
N GLN A 71 -18.25 -46.55 26.74
CA GLN A 71 -18.14 -45.17 27.20
C GLN A 71 -16.92 -44.45 26.60
N GLU A 72 -15.78 -45.13 26.48
CA GLU A 72 -14.58 -44.61 25.82
C GLU A 72 -14.81 -44.36 24.33
N GLN A 73 -15.47 -45.29 23.63
CA GLN A 73 -15.84 -45.11 22.22
C GLN A 73 -16.79 -43.92 22.05
N VAL A 74 -17.80 -43.77 22.91
CA VAL A 74 -18.74 -42.65 22.88
C VAL A 74 -18.02 -41.31 23.10
N ASN A 75 -17.05 -41.25 24.03
CA ASN A 75 -16.26 -40.04 24.26
C ASN A 75 -15.36 -39.69 23.07
N SER A 76 -14.80 -40.70 22.40
CA SER A 76 -14.00 -40.53 21.18
C SER A 76 -14.86 -39.98 20.03
N VAL A 77 -16.06 -40.55 19.81
CA VAL A 77 -17.00 -40.09 18.78
C VAL A 77 -17.41 -38.63 19.01
N LYS A 78 -17.74 -38.24 20.25
CA LYS A 78 -18.05 -36.84 20.58
C LYS A 78 -16.91 -35.88 20.24
N THR A 79 -15.66 -36.31 20.46
CA THR A 79 -14.49 -35.51 20.11
C THR A 79 -14.36 -35.33 18.59
N VAL A 80 -14.60 -36.40 17.82
CA VAL A 80 -14.60 -36.35 16.35
C VAL A 80 -15.72 -35.45 15.83
N GLU A 81 -16.93 -35.55 16.38
CA GLU A 81 -18.06 -34.70 16.00
C GLU A 81 -17.77 -33.21 16.24
N ASN A 82 -17.16 -32.86 17.37
CA ASN A 82 -16.78 -31.48 17.66
C ASN A 82 -15.71 -30.96 16.68
N LYS A 83 -14.72 -31.80 16.33
CA LYS A 83 -13.73 -31.47 15.31
C LYS A 83 -14.36 -31.29 13.93
N LEU A 84 -15.32 -32.15 13.56
CA LEU A 84 -16.05 -32.05 12.29
C LEU A 84 -16.84 -30.75 12.20
N LYS A 85 -17.54 -30.38 13.28
CA LYS A 85 -18.26 -29.08 13.35
C LYS A 85 -17.30 -27.91 13.17
N ALA A 86 -16.15 -27.93 13.87
CA ALA A 86 -15.16 -26.87 13.76
C ALA A 86 -14.56 -26.78 12.34
N LEU A 87 -14.24 -27.91 11.70
CA LEU A 87 -13.75 -27.92 10.32
C LEU A 87 -14.80 -27.42 9.33
N LYS A 88 -16.08 -27.77 9.52
CA LYS A 88 -17.17 -27.30 8.67
C LYS A 88 -17.33 -25.78 8.74
N THR A 89 -17.22 -25.18 9.92
CA THR A 89 -17.25 -23.72 10.08
C THR A 89 -16.07 -23.07 9.37
N LYS A 90 -14.85 -23.59 9.56
CA LYS A 90 -13.65 -23.06 8.87
C LYS A 90 -13.78 -23.12 7.35
N LEU A 91 -14.27 -24.23 6.81
CA LEU A 91 -14.49 -24.38 5.37
C LEU A 91 -15.48 -23.33 4.84
N SER A 92 -16.55 -23.06 5.60
CA SER A 92 -17.51 -22.01 5.25
C SER A 92 -16.89 -20.60 5.25
N ASP A 93 -16.03 -20.30 6.22
CA ASP A 93 -15.35 -19.00 6.29
C ASP A 93 -14.36 -18.83 5.13
N GLU A 94 -13.65 -19.90 4.76
CA GLU A 94 -12.70 -19.92 3.64
C GLU A 94 -13.40 -19.75 2.29
N GLU A 95 -14.56 -20.38 2.10
CA GLU A 95 -15.39 -20.19 0.89
C GLU A 95 -15.85 -18.74 0.71
N VAL A 96 -16.25 -18.07 1.80
CA VAL A 96 -16.60 -16.63 1.76
C VAL A 96 -15.39 -15.77 1.40
N LEU A 97 -14.21 -16.12 1.92
CA LEU A 97 -12.97 -15.42 1.60
C LEU A 97 -12.60 -15.57 0.12
N GLU A 98 -12.70 -16.78 -0.44
CA GLU A 98 -12.46 -17.05 -1.86
C GLU A 98 -13.40 -16.24 -2.76
N GLN A 99 -14.70 -16.19 -2.43
CA GLN A 99 -15.68 -15.37 -3.17
C GLN A 99 -15.31 -13.88 -3.12
N SER A 100 -14.90 -13.37 -1.95
CA SER A 100 -14.44 -11.99 -1.78
C SER A 100 -13.18 -11.68 -2.60
N LEU A 101 -12.21 -12.61 -2.61
CA LEU A 101 -10.99 -12.47 -3.41
C LEU A 101 -11.29 -12.52 -4.91
N GLY A 102 -12.19 -13.40 -5.35
CA GLY A 102 -12.67 -13.48 -6.73
C GLY A 102 -13.28 -12.16 -7.20
N ALA A 103 -14.16 -11.55 -6.39
CA ALA A 103 -14.75 -10.25 -6.71
C ALA A 103 -13.68 -9.13 -6.83
N LYS A 104 -12.69 -9.10 -5.92
CA LYS A 104 -11.57 -8.14 -6.00
C LYS A 104 -10.67 -8.37 -7.20
N LEU A 105 -10.49 -9.62 -7.63
CA LEU A 105 -9.71 -9.96 -8.82
C LEU A 105 -10.39 -9.45 -10.08
N VAL A 106 -11.71 -9.60 -10.19
CA VAL A 106 -12.51 -9.06 -11.31
C VAL A 106 -12.44 -7.53 -11.36
N ASP A 107 -12.61 -6.84 -10.22
CA ASP A 107 -12.47 -5.38 -10.14
C ASP A 107 -11.07 -4.91 -10.58
N ARG A 108 -10.01 -5.60 -10.13
CA ARG A 108 -8.63 -5.29 -10.54
C ARG A 108 -8.41 -5.54 -12.03
N GLN A 109 -8.96 -6.62 -12.58
CA GLN A 109 -8.84 -6.94 -14.00
C GLN A 109 -9.50 -5.83 -14.86
N SER A 110 -10.69 -5.37 -14.48
CA SER A 110 -11.36 -4.25 -15.15
C SER A 110 -10.54 -2.95 -15.09
N LYS A 111 -9.89 -2.66 -13.96
CA LYS A 111 -8.99 -1.50 -13.83
C LYS A 111 -7.75 -1.62 -14.71
N VAL A 112 -7.19 -2.82 -14.85
CA VAL A 112 -6.04 -3.06 -15.75
C VAL A 112 -6.44 -2.78 -17.20
N GLU A 113 -7.59 -3.28 -17.65
CA GLU A 113 -8.10 -3.02 -19.00
C GLU A 113 -8.32 -1.52 -19.25
N GLN A 114 -8.93 -0.80 -18.28
CA GLN A 114 -9.11 0.64 -18.38
C GLN A 114 -7.77 1.41 -18.45
N MET A 115 -6.78 0.98 -17.67
CA MET A 115 -5.45 1.58 -17.71
C MET A 115 -4.73 1.30 -19.03
N GLU A 116 -4.89 0.11 -19.60
CA GLU A 116 -4.32 -0.22 -20.91
C GLU A 116 -4.92 0.62 -22.04
N GLU A 117 -6.24 0.84 -22.03
CA GLU A 117 -6.93 1.73 -22.97
C GLU A 117 -6.38 3.16 -22.85
N SER A 118 -6.29 3.67 -21.61
CA SER A 118 -5.75 5.01 -21.33
C SER A 118 -4.29 5.15 -21.77
N ARG A 119 -3.47 4.11 -21.55
CA ARG A 119 -2.07 4.08 -22.00
C ARG A 119 -1.97 4.19 -23.51
N LYS A 120 -2.77 3.43 -24.25
CA LYS A 120 -2.79 3.46 -25.73
C LYS A 120 -3.19 4.86 -26.24
N GLN A 121 -4.16 5.50 -25.59
CA GLN A 121 -4.57 6.85 -25.94
C GLN A 121 -3.43 7.87 -25.74
N VAL A 122 -2.77 7.85 -24.58
CA VAL A 122 -1.63 8.73 -24.28
C VAL A 122 -0.46 8.48 -25.24
N GLU A 123 -0.20 7.22 -25.59
CA GLU A 123 0.84 6.86 -26.55
C GLU A 123 0.55 7.45 -27.94
N LYS A 124 -0.72 7.41 -28.38
CA LYS A 124 -1.16 8.02 -29.63
C LYS A 124 -1.00 9.55 -29.61
N GLU A 125 -1.42 10.21 -28.54
CA GLU A 125 -1.28 11.68 -28.38
C GLU A 125 0.19 12.10 -28.37
N CYS A 126 1.06 11.35 -27.68
CA CYS A 126 2.50 11.61 -27.64
C CYS A 126 3.14 11.51 -29.03
N ASN A 127 2.72 10.52 -29.84
CA ASN A 127 3.21 10.38 -31.21
C ASN A 127 2.80 11.56 -32.09
N VAL A 128 1.55 12.01 -32.01
CA VAL A 128 1.06 13.18 -32.74
C VAL A 128 1.85 14.43 -32.34
N MET A 129 1.99 14.69 -31.03
CA MET A 129 2.77 15.84 -30.55
C MET A 129 4.24 15.79 -31.00
N ARG A 130 4.84 14.59 -31.06
CA ARG A 130 6.22 14.42 -31.53
C ARG A 130 6.36 14.76 -33.01
N GLU A 131 5.41 14.33 -33.83
CA GLU A 131 5.38 14.65 -35.26
C GLU A 131 5.21 16.15 -35.50
N GLU A 132 4.30 16.80 -34.76
CA GLU A 132 4.09 18.24 -34.83
C GLU A 132 5.33 19.02 -34.39
N ALA A 133 5.93 18.66 -33.25
CA ALA A 133 7.16 19.28 -32.77
C ALA A 133 8.32 19.13 -33.78
N THR A 134 8.41 17.97 -34.45
CA THR A 134 9.42 17.75 -35.49
C THR A 134 9.19 18.65 -36.71
N LYS A 135 7.93 18.82 -37.15
CA LYS A 135 7.59 19.75 -38.24
C LYS A 135 7.93 21.20 -37.88
N HIS A 136 7.56 21.64 -36.67
CA HIS A 136 7.90 22.97 -36.19
C HIS A 136 9.41 23.21 -36.12
N LEU A 137 10.17 22.24 -35.61
CA LEU A 137 11.63 22.33 -35.57
C LEU A 137 12.22 22.49 -36.98
N GLN A 138 11.70 21.76 -37.96
CA GLN A 138 12.18 21.84 -39.34
C GLN A 138 11.88 23.21 -39.98
N ILE A 139 10.70 23.77 -39.72
CA ILE A 139 10.36 25.14 -40.17
C ILE A 139 11.31 26.16 -39.56
N VAL A 140 11.48 26.14 -38.24
CA VAL A 140 12.37 27.08 -37.54
C VAL A 140 13.81 26.95 -38.02
N LYS A 141 14.27 25.72 -38.27
CA LYS A 141 15.61 25.47 -38.81
C LYS A 141 15.80 26.17 -40.17
N LEU A 142 14.85 26.00 -41.09
CA LEU A 142 14.89 26.64 -42.41
C LEU A 142 14.86 28.17 -42.31
N GLU A 143 14.08 28.74 -41.38
CA GLU A 143 14.07 30.19 -41.15
C GLU A 143 15.42 30.70 -40.61
N VAL A 144 16.04 29.96 -39.70
CA VAL A 144 17.35 30.32 -39.14
C VAL A 144 18.43 30.26 -40.21
N GLU A 145 18.44 29.20 -41.04
CA GLU A 145 19.37 29.07 -42.17
C GLU A 145 19.19 30.23 -43.15
N SER A 146 17.96 30.52 -43.57
CA SER A 146 17.66 31.64 -44.48
C SER A 146 18.08 33.00 -43.91
N LYS A 147 17.87 33.24 -42.61
CA LYS A 147 18.33 34.46 -41.94
C LYS A 147 19.85 34.52 -41.82
N GLY A 148 20.51 33.38 -41.61
CA GLY A 148 21.96 33.25 -41.62
C GLY A 148 22.54 33.68 -42.96
N ASP A 149 22.06 33.10 -44.05
CA ASP A 149 22.48 33.43 -45.41
C ASP A 149 22.27 34.92 -45.73
N ALA A 150 21.13 35.49 -45.31
CA ALA A 150 20.84 36.90 -45.48
C ALA A 150 21.80 37.81 -44.70
N MET A 151 22.18 37.42 -43.47
CA MET A 151 23.17 38.16 -42.68
C MET A 151 24.57 38.07 -43.29
N GLU A 152 24.99 36.90 -43.78
CA GLU A 152 26.28 36.73 -44.46
C GLU A 152 26.34 37.55 -45.76
N ALA A 153 25.26 37.60 -46.53
CA ALA A 153 25.19 38.44 -47.72
C ALA A 153 25.29 39.94 -47.36
N ARG A 154 24.62 40.38 -46.29
CA ARG A 154 24.74 41.75 -45.80
C ARG A 154 26.15 42.07 -45.33
N GLN A 155 26.81 41.15 -44.62
CA GLN A 155 28.20 41.33 -44.19
C GLN A 155 29.12 41.49 -45.39
N ARG A 156 29.01 40.62 -46.40
CA ARG A 156 29.79 40.74 -47.65
C ARG A 156 29.58 42.08 -48.35
N ASN A 157 28.34 42.56 -48.44
CA ASN A 157 28.06 43.86 -49.07
C ASN A 157 28.68 45.02 -48.27
N VAL A 158 28.65 44.95 -46.93
CA VAL A 158 29.32 45.95 -46.08
C VAL A 158 30.83 45.89 -46.30
N ASP A 159 31.43 44.69 -46.23
CA ASP A 159 32.86 44.50 -46.43
C ASP A 159 33.30 45.00 -47.82
N GLU A 160 32.55 44.68 -48.88
CA GLU A 160 32.84 45.14 -50.24
C GLU A 160 32.73 46.67 -50.37
N SER A 161 31.69 47.29 -49.79
CA SER A 161 31.55 48.74 -49.81
C SER A 161 32.68 49.46 -49.07
N VAL A 162 33.06 48.96 -47.88
CA VAL A 162 34.14 49.54 -47.08
C VAL A 162 35.49 49.32 -47.78
N LEU A 163 35.76 48.12 -48.30
CA LEU A 163 37.01 47.82 -49.01
C LEU A 163 37.12 48.62 -50.31
N ALA A 164 36.03 48.78 -51.06
CA ALA A 164 36.02 49.63 -52.25
C ALA A 164 36.34 51.09 -51.93
N GLU A 165 35.81 51.65 -50.83
CA GLU A 165 36.17 53.01 -50.44
C GLU A 165 37.64 53.13 -49.99
N HIS A 166 38.16 52.17 -49.23
CA HIS A 166 39.48 52.29 -48.59
C HIS A 166 40.66 51.88 -49.51
N ILE A 167 40.46 50.98 -50.48
CA ILE A 167 41.56 50.47 -51.34
C ILE A 167 41.97 51.48 -52.42
N PHE A 168 41.06 52.35 -52.88
CA PHE A 168 41.38 53.34 -53.92
C PHE A 168 42.12 54.59 -53.39
N GLY A 169 42.45 54.66 -52.09
CA GLY A 169 43.38 55.64 -51.52
C GLY A 169 42.87 57.07 -51.40
N ASP A 170 41.73 57.41 -52.01
CA ASP A 170 41.15 58.75 -51.99
C ASP A 170 40.16 58.98 -50.81
N HIS A 171 39.82 57.92 -50.07
CA HIS A 171 38.86 57.99 -48.96
C HIS A 171 39.57 58.01 -47.60
N VAL A 172 39.40 59.09 -46.84
CA VAL A 172 39.96 59.21 -45.50
C VAL A 172 38.87 58.86 -44.48
N GLY A 173 39.08 57.78 -43.74
CA GLY A 173 38.24 57.39 -42.60
C GLY A 173 38.65 58.08 -41.30
N ALA A 174 37.66 58.30 -40.45
CA ALA A 174 37.78 58.70 -39.05
C ALA A 174 37.31 57.57 -38.13
N LEU A 175 37.94 57.50 -36.96
CA LEU A 175 37.55 56.64 -35.86
C LEU A 175 37.41 57.51 -34.61
N SER A 176 36.25 57.43 -33.98
CA SER A 176 35.90 58.23 -32.80
C SER A 176 35.37 57.32 -31.68
N MET A 177 36.29 56.92 -30.80
CA MET A 177 36.01 55.95 -29.73
C MET A 177 35.86 56.62 -28.37
N SER A 178 36.81 57.45 -27.95
CA SER A 178 36.84 58.02 -26.61
C SER A 178 35.77 59.10 -26.40
N GLU A 179 35.17 59.10 -25.23
CA GLU A 179 34.21 60.10 -24.74
C GLU A 179 34.81 60.86 -23.55
N PRO A 180 34.27 62.02 -23.18
CA PRO A 180 34.80 62.78 -22.04
C PRO A 180 34.86 62.01 -20.72
N ASN A 181 34.01 60.99 -20.57
CA ASN A 181 33.94 60.12 -19.40
C ASN A 181 34.54 58.71 -19.63
N ALA A 182 35.04 58.39 -20.84
CA ALA A 182 35.45 57.04 -21.19
C ALA A 182 36.58 57.04 -22.24
N GLY A 183 37.78 56.63 -21.83
CA GLY A 183 38.97 56.48 -22.69
C GLY A 183 39.35 55.02 -22.91
N SER A 184 40.30 54.51 -22.10
CA SER A 184 40.70 53.09 -22.10
C SER A 184 39.58 52.14 -21.64
N ASP A 185 38.62 52.66 -20.87
CA ASP A 185 37.41 51.95 -20.46
C ASP A 185 36.24 52.27 -21.41
N ALA A 186 36.25 51.63 -22.59
CA ALA A 186 35.20 51.79 -23.59
C ALA A 186 33.83 51.26 -23.12
N VAL A 187 33.78 50.43 -22.07
CA VAL A 187 32.53 49.90 -21.52
C VAL A 187 31.75 51.01 -20.78
N SER A 188 32.44 51.99 -20.21
CA SER A 188 31.79 53.12 -19.51
C SER A 188 31.28 54.24 -20.43
N MET A 189 31.29 54.05 -21.75
CA MET A 189 30.75 54.99 -22.72
C MET A 189 29.24 55.22 -22.53
N LYS A 190 28.73 56.36 -22.99
CA LYS A 190 27.33 56.78 -22.83
C LYS A 190 26.67 57.15 -24.15
N CYS A 191 27.40 57.30 -25.26
CA CYS A 191 26.80 57.53 -26.56
C CYS A 191 25.84 56.40 -26.92
N LYS A 192 24.66 56.75 -27.42
CA LYS A 192 23.60 55.82 -27.82
C LYS A 192 23.24 55.99 -29.29
N ALA A 193 22.85 54.90 -29.93
CA ALA A 193 22.22 54.88 -31.24
C ALA A 193 20.74 54.54 -31.07
N ASP A 194 19.87 55.54 -31.19
CA ASP A 194 18.42 55.37 -31.13
C ASP A 194 17.89 55.08 -32.53
N ARG A 195 17.07 54.02 -32.68
CA ARG A 195 16.58 53.60 -34.00
C ARG A 195 15.51 54.56 -34.52
N VAL A 196 15.66 54.98 -35.76
CA VAL A 196 14.68 55.81 -36.49
C VAL A 196 14.34 55.19 -37.84
N ASP A 197 13.30 55.69 -38.50
CA ASP A 197 12.98 55.24 -39.86
C ASP A 197 14.16 55.55 -40.79
N GLY A 198 14.62 54.55 -41.54
CA GLY A 198 15.78 54.66 -42.42
C GLY A 198 17.17 54.68 -41.77
N GLY A 199 17.32 54.58 -40.44
CA GLY A 199 18.66 54.57 -39.82
C GLY A 199 18.71 54.68 -38.29
N TYR A 200 19.74 55.37 -37.79
CA TYR A 200 19.96 55.62 -36.36
C TYR A 200 20.33 57.08 -36.12
N ILE A 201 19.86 57.64 -35.00
CA ILE A 201 20.35 58.91 -34.47
C ILE A 201 21.39 58.60 -33.39
N LEU A 202 22.61 59.12 -33.56
CA LEU A 202 23.68 58.98 -32.58
C LEU A 202 23.63 60.16 -31.59
N ASN A 203 23.34 59.85 -30.32
CA ASN A 203 23.24 60.82 -29.23
C ASN A 203 24.41 60.63 -28.26
N GLY A 204 25.38 61.54 -28.26
CA GLY A 204 26.53 61.49 -27.35
C GLY A 204 27.63 62.49 -27.71
N ASN A 205 28.72 62.46 -26.94
CA ASN A 205 29.90 63.30 -27.18
C ASN A 205 31.13 62.43 -27.39
N LYS A 206 31.87 62.67 -28.47
CA LYS A 206 33.21 62.09 -28.70
C LYS A 206 34.27 63.12 -28.37
N MET A 207 35.33 62.69 -27.69
CA MET A 207 36.43 63.54 -27.25
C MET A 207 37.54 63.61 -28.31
N TRP A 208 37.79 62.52 -29.02
CA TRP A 208 38.84 62.43 -30.03
C TRP A 208 38.29 61.77 -31.29
N CYS A 209 38.42 62.49 -32.41
CA CYS A 209 38.07 62.02 -33.75
C CYS A 209 39.35 62.05 -34.60
N THR A 210 39.83 60.87 -35.02
CA THR A 210 40.99 60.80 -35.91
C THR A 210 40.64 61.37 -37.28
N ASN A 211 41.55 62.13 -37.91
CA ASN A 211 41.35 62.74 -39.23
C ASN A 211 40.08 63.62 -39.39
N GLY A 212 39.45 64.04 -38.28
CA GLY A 212 38.13 64.69 -38.29
C GLY A 212 37.92 65.84 -39.29
N PRO A 213 38.90 66.74 -39.54
CA PRO A 213 38.72 67.83 -40.49
C PRO A 213 38.66 67.42 -41.97
N VAL A 214 39.14 66.22 -42.31
CA VAL A 214 39.32 65.76 -43.70
C VAL A 214 38.63 64.44 -44.00
N ALA A 215 38.12 63.74 -42.98
CA ALA A 215 37.50 62.44 -43.14
C ALA A 215 36.11 62.52 -43.81
N GLN A 216 35.83 61.57 -44.69
CA GLN A 216 34.55 61.44 -45.38
C GLN A 216 33.59 60.47 -44.66
N THR A 217 34.12 59.49 -43.92
CA THR A 217 33.34 58.58 -43.07
C THR A 217 33.92 58.54 -41.66
N ASP A 218 33.06 58.46 -40.64
CA ASP A 218 33.47 58.32 -39.24
C ASP A 218 32.82 57.09 -38.60
N THR A 219 33.64 56.20 -38.06
CA THR A 219 33.19 55.02 -37.33
C THR A 219 33.14 55.33 -35.84
N GLN A 220 31.94 55.26 -35.26
CA GLN A 220 31.70 55.55 -33.84
C GLN A 220 31.20 54.32 -33.08
N HIS A 221 31.74 54.08 -31.89
CA HIS A 221 31.20 53.09 -30.96
C HIS A 221 30.09 53.72 -30.12
N CYS A 222 28.96 53.04 -29.99
CA CYS A 222 27.81 53.50 -29.22
C CYS A 222 27.01 52.31 -28.68
N TYR A 223 26.24 52.54 -27.63
CA TYR A 223 25.28 51.58 -27.11
C TYR A 223 24.01 51.60 -27.96
N HIS A 224 23.40 50.44 -28.17
CA HIS A 224 22.08 50.39 -28.80
C HIS A 224 21.05 51.02 -27.85
N GLY A 225 20.44 52.12 -28.29
CA GLY A 225 19.29 52.72 -27.62
C GLY A 225 18.05 51.85 -27.84
N GLN A 226 17.17 51.77 -26.83
CA GLN A 226 15.87 51.13 -26.99
C GLN A 226 14.91 52.03 -27.77
#